data_AF-A9FYS3-F1
#
_entry.id   AF-A9FYS3-F1
#
_cell.length_a   1.000
_cell.length_b   1.000
_cell.length_c   1.000
_cell.angle_alpha   90.00
_cell.angle_beta   90.00
_cell.angle_gamma   90.00
#
_symmetry.space_group_name_H-M   'P 1'
#
loop_
_entity.id
_entity.type
_entity.pdbx_description
1 polymer ?
#
loop_
_entity_poly.entity_id
_entity_poly.type
_entity_poly.pdbx_seq_one_letter_code
_entity_poly.pdbx_strand_id
1 'polypeptide(L)'
;MVFSLACYPEDSEDDHPFGPLEVKAGERKWDFYPYEIPVGRRPRSVEAEAAAAYHMVQGDIEDLLLRLCAPDASGRVPTGACTGEEDWIAPVEMCATYSANAAELARDLALSWVSLHHEESVSRIAGTSLSALHARIDAAPSGARVPVKGTSELTGSLSRETVLKVLAMPPATLLDALEAAAVPDDAWRAAEPQARELMELRRQLDDEAAGEVPPAFWVDVTTREHTRFLEEHAPFHVRRLPGDGVVLATHPYRTLWPLWADALFVVGLMS
;
A
#
# COMPACT_ATOMS: atom_id res chain seq x y z
N MET A 1 10.45 22.20 2.27
CA MET A 1 10.46 20.80 2.75
C MET A 1 10.40 20.85 4.26
N VAL A 2 9.30 20.39 4.87
CA VAL A 2 9.33 20.02 6.29
C VAL A 2 8.58 18.69 6.43
N PHE A 3 9.22 17.62 5.96
CA PHE A 3 8.93 16.31 6.52
C PHE A 3 9.40 16.34 7.97
N SER A 4 8.60 15.83 8.90
CA SER A 4 9.09 15.56 10.24
C SER A 4 9.60 14.13 10.27
N LEU A 5 10.89 13.99 10.56
CA LEU A 5 11.51 12.70 10.88
C LEU A 5 11.61 12.60 12.39
N ALA A 6 11.07 11.55 12.97
CA ALA A 6 11.19 11.26 14.39
C ALA A 6 11.79 9.86 14.60
N CYS A 7 12.60 9.73 15.64
CA CYS A 7 13.10 8.45 16.13
C CYS A 7 12.53 8.25 17.52
N TYR A 8 11.94 7.10 17.75
CA TYR A 8 11.21 6.79 18.96
C TYR A 8 11.95 5.69 19.74
N PRO A 9 12.33 5.94 21.01
CA PRO A 9 12.88 4.88 21.85
C PRO A 9 11.82 3.82 22.18
N GLU A 10 12.25 2.65 22.64
CA GLU A 10 11.34 1.58 23.08
C GLU A 10 10.32 2.08 24.13
N ASP A 11 10.73 2.99 25.02
CA ASP A 11 9.85 3.58 26.05
C ASP A 11 8.67 4.38 25.46
N SER A 12 8.77 4.91 24.24
CA SER A 12 7.67 5.65 23.62
C SER A 12 6.59 4.76 23.02
N GLU A 13 6.85 3.46 22.86
CA GLU A 13 5.89 2.48 22.33
C GLU A 13 4.70 2.22 23.26
N ASP A 14 4.81 2.53 24.55
CA ASP A 14 3.69 2.42 25.51
C ASP A 14 2.68 3.56 25.34
N ASP A 15 3.15 4.74 24.89
CA ASP A 15 2.30 5.90 24.66
C ASP A 15 1.84 5.98 23.19
N HIS A 16 2.73 5.71 22.22
CA HIS A 16 2.43 5.76 20.79
C HIS A 16 3.26 4.74 19.97
N PRO A 17 2.63 3.80 19.25
CA PRO A 17 3.31 2.73 18.52
C PRO A 17 3.83 3.16 17.14
N PHE A 18 4.61 4.24 17.09
CA PHE A 18 5.13 4.79 15.83
C PHE A 18 6.29 3.98 15.22
N GLY A 19 6.89 3.07 15.99
CA GLY A 19 8.08 2.33 15.60
C GLY A 19 9.35 3.18 15.64
N PRO A 20 10.51 2.55 15.40
CA PRO A 20 11.82 3.18 15.64
C PRO A 20 12.10 4.41 14.76
N LEU A 21 11.44 4.50 13.59
CA LEU A 21 11.62 5.60 12.64
C LEU A 21 10.30 5.91 11.95
N GLU A 22 9.88 7.17 12.03
CA GLU A 22 8.67 7.66 11.39
C GLU A 22 8.96 8.92 10.55
N VAL A 23 8.35 8.98 9.36
CA VAL A 23 8.36 10.17 8.50
C VAL A 23 6.92 10.63 8.28
N LYS A 24 6.55 11.81 8.77
CA LYS A 24 5.26 12.45 8.44
C LYS A 24 5.44 13.56 7.41
N ALA A 25 4.51 13.63 6.45
CA ALA A 25 4.46 14.71 5.46
C ALA A 25 4.00 16.07 6.05
N GLY A 26 3.44 16.08 7.27
CA GLY A 26 3.05 17.28 7.99
C GLY A 26 2.05 18.15 7.22
N GLU A 27 2.26 19.47 7.24
CA GLU A 27 1.43 20.46 6.53
C GLU A 27 1.52 20.34 4.99
N ARG A 28 2.53 19.62 4.48
CA ARG A 28 2.75 19.39 3.05
C ARG A 28 2.21 18.06 2.55
N LYS A 29 1.34 17.38 3.30
CA LYS A 29 0.60 16.23 2.77
C LYS A 29 -0.10 16.53 1.44
N TRP A 30 -0.46 17.79 1.19
CA TRP A 30 -1.07 18.24 -0.07
C TRP A 30 -0.13 18.22 -1.28
N ASP A 31 1.19 18.20 -1.05
CA ASP A 31 2.18 17.99 -2.11
C ASP A 31 2.15 16.54 -2.60
N PHE A 32 1.67 15.60 -1.78
CA PHE A 32 1.56 14.16 -2.10
C PHE A 32 0.15 13.75 -2.48
N TYR A 33 -0.86 14.39 -1.89
CA TYR A 33 -2.27 14.11 -2.09
C TYR A 33 -2.96 15.35 -2.65
N PRO A 34 -3.30 15.37 -3.95
CA PRO A 34 -4.01 16.49 -4.51
C PRO A 34 -5.39 16.59 -3.87
N TYR A 35 -5.69 17.75 -3.30
CA TYR A 35 -7.03 18.06 -2.82
C TYR A 35 -8.00 18.36 -3.94
N GLU A 36 -7.47 19.01 -4.98
CA GLU A 36 -8.23 19.40 -6.14
C GLU A 36 -7.48 18.99 -7.39
N ILE A 37 -8.25 18.63 -8.42
CA ILE A 37 -7.73 18.39 -9.75
C ILE A 37 -8.40 19.33 -10.75
N PRO A 38 -7.71 19.71 -11.84
CA PRO A 38 -8.32 20.46 -12.90
C PRO A 38 -9.21 19.54 -13.75
N VAL A 39 -10.41 20.02 -14.05
CA VAL A 39 -11.33 19.35 -14.98
C VAL A 39 -11.74 20.30 -16.11
N GLY A 40 -11.94 19.74 -17.30
CA GLY A 40 -12.36 20.48 -18.48
C GLY A 40 -13.88 20.60 -18.58
N ARG A 41 -14.38 21.06 -19.73
CA ARG A 41 -15.83 21.26 -19.98
C ARG A 41 -16.65 19.97 -20.16
N ARG A 42 -16.03 18.80 -20.01
CA ARG A 42 -16.71 17.51 -20.18
C ARG A 42 -17.63 17.22 -18.98
N PRO A 43 -18.61 16.31 -19.13
CA PRO A 43 -19.38 15.82 -17.99
C PRO A 43 -18.46 15.28 -16.90
N ARG A 44 -18.78 15.63 -15.66
CA ARG A 44 -18.05 15.16 -14.48
C ARG A 44 -18.27 13.67 -14.26
N SER A 45 -17.25 13.00 -13.74
CA SER A 45 -17.31 11.61 -13.26
C SER A 45 -16.42 11.53 -12.04
N VAL A 46 -17.02 11.16 -10.90
CA VAL A 46 -16.29 10.98 -9.63
C VAL A 46 -15.24 9.90 -9.77
N GLU A 47 -15.55 8.82 -10.49
CA GLU A 47 -14.66 7.69 -10.73
C GLU A 47 -13.43 8.12 -11.54
N ALA A 48 -13.63 8.90 -12.61
CA ALA A 48 -12.52 9.42 -13.41
C ALA A 48 -11.68 10.46 -12.66
N GLU A 49 -12.34 11.32 -11.87
CA GLU A 49 -11.68 12.32 -11.01
C GLU A 49 -10.82 11.62 -9.94
N ALA A 50 -11.35 10.59 -9.28
CA ALA A 50 -10.63 9.77 -8.31
C ALA A 50 -9.46 9.00 -8.95
N ALA A 51 -9.68 8.38 -10.12
CA ALA A 51 -8.62 7.67 -10.84
C ALA A 51 -7.50 8.61 -11.31
N ALA A 52 -7.81 9.85 -11.70
CA ALA A 52 -6.80 10.85 -12.02
C ALA A 52 -5.99 11.24 -10.76
N ALA A 53 -6.67 11.49 -9.63
CA ALA A 53 -6.00 11.79 -8.37
C ALA A 53 -5.06 10.66 -7.93
N TYR A 54 -5.45 9.40 -8.08
CA TYR A 54 -4.58 8.24 -7.83
C TYR A 54 -3.29 8.29 -8.66
N HIS A 55 -3.38 8.53 -9.97
CA HIS A 55 -2.21 8.55 -10.85
C HIS A 55 -1.23 9.66 -10.49
N MET A 56 -1.72 10.78 -9.93
CA MET A 56 -0.87 11.84 -9.41
C MET A 56 -0.11 11.41 -8.15
N VAL A 57 -0.75 10.67 -7.24
CA VAL A 57 -0.19 10.24 -5.95
C VAL A 57 0.79 9.07 -6.12
N GLN A 58 0.47 8.11 -6.99
CA GLN A 58 1.14 6.82 -7.05
C GLN A 58 2.65 6.93 -7.36
N GLY A 59 3.02 7.83 -8.27
CA GLY A 59 4.42 8.05 -8.63
C GLY A 59 5.26 8.60 -7.47
N ASP A 60 4.68 9.50 -6.66
CA ASP A 60 5.38 10.14 -5.55
C ASP A 60 5.57 9.18 -4.37
N ILE A 61 4.57 8.33 -4.08
CA ILE A 61 4.69 7.28 -3.05
C ILE A 61 5.79 6.30 -3.44
N GLU A 62 5.77 5.83 -4.68
CA GLU A 62 6.77 4.87 -5.15
C GLU A 62 8.18 5.48 -5.11
N ASP A 63 8.39 6.68 -5.64
CA ASP A 63 9.69 7.36 -5.59
C ASP A 63 10.18 7.59 -4.16
N LEU A 64 9.29 7.97 -3.24
CA LEU A 64 9.62 8.12 -1.81
C LEU A 64 10.07 6.79 -1.21
N LEU A 65 9.29 5.72 -1.40
CA LEU A 65 9.61 4.39 -0.90
C LEU A 65 10.93 3.88 -1.49
N LEU A 66 11.18 4.06 -2.79
CA LEU A 66 12.42 3.66 -3.44
C LEU A 66 13.63 4.43 -2.94
N ARG A 67 13.50 5.73 -2.64
CA ARG A 67 14.61 6.53 -2.07
C ARG A 67 14.95 6.10 -0.63
N LEU A 68 13.98 5.59 0.12
CA LEU A 68 14.19 5.01 1.45
C LEU A 68 14.71 3.57 1.38
N CYS A 69 14.20 2.78 0.44
CA CYS A 69 14.47 1.35 0.20
C CYS A 69 15.71 1.07 -0.66
N ALA A 70 16.42 2.10 -1.17
CA ALA A 70 17.33 1.96 -2.31
C ALA A 70 18.25 0.71 -2.22
N PRO A 71 18.32 -0.11 -3.29
CA PRO A 71 19.04 -1.39 -3.31
C PRO A 71 20.57 -1.23 -3.40
N ASP A 72 21.10 -0.06 -3.02
CA ASP A 72 22.52 0.21 -3.09
C ASP A 72 23.29 -0.45 -1.94
N ALA A 73 24.60 -0.55 -2.10
CA ALA A 73 25.50 -1.21 -1.15
C ALA A 73 25.57 -0.51 0.24
N SER A 74 24.75 0.52 0.51
CA SER A 74 24.77 1.27 1.76
C SER A 74 24.04 0.57 2.92
N GLY A 75 23.35 -0.54 2.66
CA GLY A 75 22.76 -1.38 3.73
C GLY A 75 21.62 -0.68 4.49
N ARG A 76 20.77 0.05 3.77
CA ARG A 76 19.61 0.77 4.34
C ARG A 76 18.51 -0.16 4.82
N VAL A 77 17.46 0.46 5.39
CA VAL A 77 16.28 -0.17 6.00
C VAL A 77 15.77 -1.33 5.12
N PRO A 78 15.79 -2.58 5.61
CA PRO A 78 15.52 -3.76 4.78
C PRO A 78 14.03 -3.96 4.47
N THR A 79 13.16 -3.37 5.29
CA THR A 79 11.70 -3.49 5.18
C THR A 79 11.04 -2.23 5.72
N GLY A 80 9.94 -1.80 5.12
CA GLY A 80 9.13 -0.73 5.67
C GLY A 80 7.75 -0.66 5.04
N ALA A 81 6.95 0.29 5.50
CA ALA A 81 5.57 0.44 5.08
C ALA A 81 5.17 1.91 4.99
N CYS A 82 4.07 2.16 4.27
CA CYS A 82 3.37 3.44 4.22
C CYS A 82 1.89 3.22 4.54
N THR A 83 1.29 4.18 5.24
CA THR A 83 -0.14 4.21 5.55
C THR A 83 -0.66 5.64 5.47
N GLY A 84 -1.96 5.77 5.22
CA GLY A 84 -2.69 7.04 5.40
C GLY A 84 -3.04 7.34 6.87
N GLU A 85 -2.91 6.34 7.75
CA GLU A 85 -3.13 6.43 9.21
C GLU A 85 -1.84 6.83 9.95
N GLU A 86 -1.94 7.16 11.23
CA GLU A 86 -0.76 7.53 12.05
C GLU A 86 0.00 6.33 12.64
N ASP A 87 -0.61 5.14 12.67
CA ASP A 87 -0.05 3.98 13.38
C ASP A 87 0.64 2.97 12.44
N TRP A 88 1.71 2.33 12.94
CA TRP A 88 2.29 1.16 12.28
C TRP A 88 1.40 -0.07 12.53
N ILE A 89 0.40 -0.27 11.66
CA ILE A 89 -0.53 -1.42 11.67
C ILE A 89 0.02 -2.67 10.95
N ALA A 90 -0.78 -3.73 10.88
CA ALA A 90 -0.42 -4.98 10.19
C ALA A 90 -0.01 -4.69 8.72
N PRO A 91 1.11 -5.25 8.21
CA PRO A 91 1.56 -5.05 6.83
C PRO A 91 0.48 -5.27 5.75
N VAL A 92 -0.42 -6.24 5.92
CA VAL A 92 -1.54 -6.45 4.99
C VAL A 92 -2.61 -5.36 5.06
N GLU A 93 -2.67 -4.59 6.15
CA GLU A 93 -3.58 -3.45 6.32
C GLU A 93 -2.96 -2.13 5.87
N MET A 94 -1.65 -2.11 5.58
CA MET A 94 -0.95 -0.95 5.01
C MET A 94 -1.38 -0.67 3.57
N CYS A 95 -1.13 0.54 3.08
CA CYS A 95 -1.34 0.87 1.66
C CYS A 95 -0.09 0.58 0.81
N ALA A 96 1.09 0.53 1.41
CA ALA A 96 2.30 0.08 0.74
C ALA A 96 3.27 -0.62 1.69
N THR A 97 3.99 -1.60 1.18
CA THR A 97 5.15 -2.23 1.83
C THR A 97 6.30 -2.37 0.85
N TYR A 98 7.52 -2.39 1.38
CA TYR A 98 8.70 -2.71 0.60
C TYR A 98 9.57 -3.71 1.36
N SER A 99 10.24 -4.56 0.58
CA SER A 99 11.29 -5.46 1.06
C SER A 99 12.49 -5.35 0.15
N ALA A 100 13.68 -5.28 0.74
CA ALA A 100 14.94 -5.35 0.01
C ALA A 100 15.22 -6.74 -0.58
N ASN A 101 14.44 -7.77 -0.18
CA ASN A 101 14.61 -9.15 -0.65
C ASN A 101 13.24 -9.85 -0.80
N ALA A 102 12.95 -10.34 -2.00
CA ALA A 102 11.74 -11.09 -2.32
C ALA A 102 11.57 -12.35 -1.45
N ALA A 103 12.65 -12.94 -0.95
CA ALA A 103 12.59 -14.08 -0.03
C ALA A 103 11.92 -13.72 1.31
N GLU A 104 11.94 -12.45 1.70
CA GLU A 104 11.26 -11.94 2.89
C GLU A 104 9.83 -11.47 2.58
N LEU A 105 9.30 -11.63 1.37
CA LEU A 105 7.95 -11.16 1.05
C LEU A 105 6.86 -11.83 1.91
N ALA A 106 7.02 -13.12 2.19
CA ALA A 106 6.12 -13.87 3.09
C ALA A 106 6.18 -13.39 4.55
N ARG A 107 7.20 -12.59 4.92
CA ARG A 107 7.32 -11.97 6.24
C ARG A 107 6.17 -11.04 6.53
N ASP A 108 5.71 -10.27 5.55
CA ASP A 108 4.61 -9.31 5.74
C ASP A 108 3.34 -10.02 6.20
N LEU A 109 3.04 -11.18 5.58
CA LEU A 109 1.91 -12.02 5.95
C LEU A 109 2.09 -12.64 7.34
N ALA A 110 3.29 -13.13 7.65
CA ALA A 110 3.61 -13.73 8.94
C ALA A 110 3.56 -12.72 10.10
N LEU A 111 4.12 -11.53 9.88
CA LEU A 111 4.13 -10.42 10.82
C LEU A 111 2.71 -9.92 11.08
N SER A 112 1.91 -9.78 10.02
CA SER A 112 0.48 -9.43 10.12
C SER A 112 -0.27 -10.45 10.97
N TRP A 113 -0.08 -11.75 10.70
CA TRP A 113 -0.77 -12.80 11.44
C TRP A 113 -0.39 -12.80 12.92
N VAL A 114 0.90 -12.69 13.25
CA VAL A 114 1.39 -12.66 14.63
C VAL A 114 0.86 -11.44 15.37
N SER A 115 0.94 -10.25 14.76
CA SER A 115 0.42 -9.01 15.34
C SER A 115 -1.08 -9.13 15.65
N LEU A 116 -1.88 -9.58 14.70
CA LEU A 116 -3.33 -9.71 14.86
C LEU A 116 -3.72 -10.84 15.83
N HIS A 117 -2.98 -11.95 15.86
CA HIS A 117 -3.30 -13.10 16.71
C HIS A 117 -2.95 -12.85 18.18
N HIS A 118 -1.85 -12.15 18.43
CA HIS A 118 -1.36 -11.86 19.78
C HIS A 118 -1.72 -10.46 20.27
N GLU A 119 -2.43 -9.67 19.45
CA GLU A 119 -2.75 -8.26 19.71
C GLU A 119 -1.48 -7.44 20.01
N GLU A 120 -0.37 -7.81 19.35
CA GLU A 120 0.93 -7.17 19.52
C GLU A 120 1.12 -6.05 18.51
N SER A 121 1.63 -4.91 18.97
CA SER A 121 1.98 -3.79 18.09
C SER A 121 3.07 -4.19 17.09
N VAL A 122 2.84 -3.90 15.80
CA VAL A 122 3.80 -4.25 14.74
C VAL A 122 5.13 -3.58 14.96
N SER A 123 5.15 -2.32 15.38
CA SER A 123 6.35 -1.58 15.76
C SER A 123 7.30 -2.35 16.68
N ARG A 124 6.76 -3.07 17.67
CA ARG A 124 7.53 -3.86 18.65
C ARG A 124 8.11 -5.16 18.09
N ILE A 125 7.43 -5.73 17.10
CA ILE A 125 7.80 -7.04 16.52
C ILE A 125 8.35 -6.95 15.10
N ALA A 126 8.45 -5.75 14.52
CA ALA A 126 8.93 -5.50 13.16
C ALA A 126 10.35 -6.03 12.93
N GLY A 127 11.18 -6.15 13.96
CA GLY A 127 12.52 -6.73 13.90
C GLY A 127 12.60 -8.26 14.07
N THR A 128 11.49 -8.94 14.36
CA THR A 128 11.45 -10.39 14.66
C THR A 128 11.84 -11.22 13.43
N SER A 129 12.89 -12.05 13.46
CA SER A 129 13.31 -12.80 12.26
C SER A 129 12.20 -13.69 11.67
N LEU A 130 12.25 -13.98 10.35
CA LEU A 130 11.26 -14.82 9.68
C LEU A 130 11.12 -16.20 10.33
N SER A 131 12.24 -16.80 10.76
CA SER A 131 12.24 -18.07 11.49
C SER A 131 11.54 -17.99 12.85
N ALA A 132 11.66 -16.87 13.55
CA ALA A 132 11.00 -16.66 14.83
C ALA A 132 9.50 -16.41 14.64
N LEU A 133 9.10 -15.63 13.63
CA LEU A 133 7.70 -15.49 13.23
C LEU A 133 7.09 -16.86 12.88
N HIS A 134 7.79 -17.66 12.06
CA HIS A 134 7.37 -19.01 11.69
C HIS A 134 7.15 -19.90 12.93
N ALA A 135 8.08 -19.91 13.88
CA ALA A 135 7.94 -20.70 15.11
C ALA A 135 6.75 -20.25 15.97
N ARG A 136 6.45 -18.95 16.03
CA ARG A 136 5.29 -18.42 16.76
C ARG A 136 3.97 -18.85 16.11
N ILE A 137 3.90 -18.78 14.78
CA ILE A 137 2.73 -19.25 14.03
C ILE A 137 2.57 -20.77 14.22
N ASP A 138 3.66 -21.53 14.13
CA ASP A 138 3.61 -22.97 14.29
C ASP A 138 3.18 -23.40 15.71
N ALA A 139 3.58 -22.66 16.74
CA ALA A 139 3.14 -22.90 18.12
C ALA A 139 1.67 -22.59 18.38
N ALA A 140 1.00 -21.82 17.51
CA ALA A 140 -0.41 -21.47 17.70
C ALA A 140 -1.35 -22.68 17.46
N PRO A 141 -2.57 -22.67 18.05
CA PRO A 141 -3.52 -23.77 17.87
C PRO A 141 -3.86 -24.01 16.39
N SER A 142 -4.00 -25.28 16.01
CA SER A 142 -4.46 -25.64 14.66
C SER A 142 -5.84 -25.05 14.37
N GLY A 143 -6.01 -24.48 13.18
CA GLY A 143 -7.24 -23.81 12.76
C GLY A 143 -7.43 -22.41 13.34
N ALA A 144 -6.43 -21.85 14.04
CA ALA A 144 -6.45 -20.45 14.46
C ALA A 144 -6.54 -19.51 13.25
N ARG A 145 -7.34 -18.46 13.39
CA ARG A 145 -7.60 -17.47 12.35
C ARG A 145 -7.61 -16.08 12.96
N VAL A 146 -7.10 -15.12 12.20
CA VAL A 146 -7.19 -13.70 12.57
C VAL A 146 -8.12 -12.98 11.60
N PRO A 147 -8.99 -12.08 12.10
CA PRO A 147 -9.72 -11.18 11.22
C PRO A 147 -8.73 -10.17 10.62
N VAL A 148 -8.83 -9.90 9.32
CA VAL A 148 -8.10 -8.82 8.66
C VAL A 148 -9.11 -7.74 8.27
N LYS A 149 -8.82 -6.48 8.60
CA LYS A 149 -9.67 -5.38 8.18
C LYS A 149 -9.52 -5.18 6.67
N GLY A 150 -10.63 -5.28 5.96
CA GLY A 150 -10.75 -4.93 4.54
C GLY A 150 -11.80 -3.85 4.32
N THR A 151 -11.73 -3.16 3.18
CA THR A 151 -12.71 -2.15 2.78
C THR A 151 -14.02 -2.73 2.26
N SER A 152 -14.09 -4.05 2.00
CA SER A 152 -15.31 -4.75 1.57
C SER A 152 -15.90 -5.62 2.70
N GLU A 153 -17.23 -5.79 2.71
CA GLU A 153 -18.00 -6.51 3.74
C GLU A 153 -17.62 -8.00 3.91
N LEU A 154 -16.73 -8.53 3.06
CA LEU A 154 -16.08 -9.81 3.30
C LEU A 154 -14.90 -9.61 4.25
N THR A 155 -15.20 -9.69 5.55
CA THR A 155 -14.19 -9.81 6.61
C THR A 155 -13.35 -11.05 6.32
N GLY A 156 -12.23 -10.84 5.62
CA GLY A 156 -11.28 -11.90 5.30
C GLY A 156 -10.64 -12.39 6.59
N SER A 157 -10.60 -13.70 6.77
CA SER A 157 -9.86 -14.30 7.89
C SER A 157 -8.59 -14.95 7.35
N LEU A 158 -7.44 -14.63 7.94
CA LEU A 158 -6.17 -15.26 7.60
C LEU A 158 -5.90 -16.41 8.57
N SER A 159 -5.84 -17.63 8.03
CA SER A 159 -5.61 -18.83 8.86
C SER A 159 -4.13 -19.10 9.09
N ARG A 160 -3.81 -19.67 10.25
CA ARG A 160 -2.47 -20.18 10.59
C ARG A 160 -1.93 -21.08 9.48
N GLU A 161 -2.73 -22.03 9.02
CA GLU A 161 -2.34 -23.00 8.00
C GLU A 161 -2.05 -22.36 6.65
N THR A 162 -2.81 -21.32 6.27
CA THR A 162 -2.54 -20.53 5.06
C THR A 162 -1.16 -19.88 5.16
N VAL A 163 -0.85 -19.21 6.28
CA VAL A 163 0.45 -18.54 6.47
C VAL A 163 1.60 -19.54 6.44
N LEU A 164 1.48 -20.69 7.13
CA LEU A 164 2.53 -21.72 7.11
C LEU A 164 2.77 -22.28 5.71
N LYS A 165 1.71 -22.48 4.91
CA LYS A 165 1.87 -22.92 3.52
C LYS A 165 2.56 -21.87 2.65
N VAL A 166 2.26 -20.59 2.85
CA VAL A 166 2.96 -19.49 2.16
C VAL A 166 4.42 -19.44 2.56
N LEU A 167 4.75 -19.60 3.85
CA LEU A 167 6.14 -19.62 4.32
C LEU A 167 6.96 -20.79 3.77
N ALA A 168 6.31 -21.90 3.40
CA ALA A 168 6.94 -23.03 2.74
C ALA A 168 7.01 -22.90 1.20
N MET A 169 6.37 -21.89 0.63
CA MET A 169 6.28 -21.68 -0.81
C MET A 169 7.58 -21.03 -1.36
N PRO A 170 8.00 -21.36 -2.60
CA PRO A 170 9.06 -20.61 -3.25
C PRO A 170 8.68 -19.12 -3.38
N PRO A 171 9.57 -18.17 -2.99
CA PRO A 171 9.26 -16.74 -3.05
C PRO A 171 8.82 -16.25 -4.43
N ALA A 172 9.40 -16.81 -5.49
CA ALA A 172 9.02 -16.50 -6.87
C ALA A 172 7.55 -16.85 -7.16
N THR A 173 7.04 -17.98 -6.67
CA THR A 173 5.65 -18.37 -6.87
C THR A 173 4.68 -17.42 -6.18
N LEU A 174 5.02 -16.97 -4.96
CA LEU A 174 4.22 -15.99 -4.24
C LEU A 174 4.20 -14.65 -4.98
N LEU A 175 5.36 -14.20 -5.46
CA LEU A 175 5.48 -12.96 -6.20
C LEU A 175 4.75 -13.00 -7.54
N ASP A 176 4.86 -14.08 -8.30
CA ASP A 176 4.12 -14.28 -9.56
C ASP A 176 2.59 -14.24 -9.30
N ALA A 177 2.13 -14.77 -8.16
CA ALA A 177 0.72 -14.72 -7.78
C ALA A 177 0.25 -13.31 -7.40
N LEU A 178 1.07 -12.53 -6.69
CA LEU A 178 0.80 -11.13 -6.38
C LEU A 178 0.73 -10.29 -7.66
N GLU A 179 1.65 -10.50 -8.61
CA GLU A 179 1.62 -9.82 -9.90
C GLU A 179 0.38 -10.21 -10.72
N ALA A 180 -0.01 -11.49 -10.70
CA ALA A 180 -1.22 -11.95 -11.36
C ALA A 180 -2.52 -11.42 -10.71
N ALA A 181 -2.50 -11.13 -9.41
CA ALA A 181 -3.61 -10.55 -8.67
C ALA A 181 -3.72 -9.03 -8.84
N ALA A 182 -2.63 -8.34 -9.21
CA ALA A 182 -2.56 -6.89 -9.37
C ALA A 182 -3.23 -6.37 -10.66
N VAL A 183 -4.39 -6.92 -11.02
CA VAL A 183 -5.14 -6.54 -12.21
C VAL A 183 -6.25 -5.54 -11.82
N PRO A 184 -6.31 -4.34 -12.42
CA PRO A 184 -7.39 -3.38 -12.14
C PRO A 184 -8.76 -3.99 -12.46
N ASP A 185 -9.77 -3.72 -11.63
CA ASP A 185 -11.13 -4.20 -11.84
C ASP A 185 -11.87 -3.44 -12.96
N ASP A 186 -13.09 -3.88 -13.29
CA ASP A 186 -13.87 -3.30 -14.39
C ASP A 186 -14.31 -1.85 -14.11
N ALA A 187 -14.57 -1.49 -12.85
CA ALA A 187 -14.94 -0.13 -12.50
C ALA A 187 -13.75 0.82 -12.71
N TRP A 188 -12.55 0.40 -12.30
CA TRP A 188 -11.32 1.13 -12.58
C TRP A 188 -11.07 1.27 -14.08
N ARG A 189 -11.15 0.16 -14.83
CA ARG A 189 -10.92 0.17 -16.29
C ARG A 189 -11.89 1.09 -17.03
N ALA A 190 -13.12 1.23 -16.54
CA ALA A 190 -14.11 2.14 -17.13
C ALA A 190 -13.77 3.62 -16.89
N ALA A 191 -13.21 3.96 -15.73
CA ALA A 191 -12.81 5.32 -15.38
C ALA A 191 -11.52 5.79 -16.07
N GLU A 192 -10.61 4.85 -16.32
CA GLU A 192 -9.24 5.08 -16.79
C GLU A 192 -9.13 5.94 -18.08
N PRO A 193 -9.95 5.78 -19.14
CA PRO A 193 -9.85 6.62 -20.33
C PRO A 193 -10.09 8.10 -20.03
N GLN A 194 -11.08 8.42 -19.20
CA GLN A 194 -11.39 9.80 -18.83
C GLN A 194 -10.36 10.35 -17.82
N ALA A 195 -9.85 9.51 -16.90
CA ALA A 195 -8.76 9.89 -16.01
C ALA A 195 -7.51 10.35 -16.79
N ARG A 196 -7.15 9.65 -17.87
CA ARG A 196 -6.01 10.05 -18.73
C ARG A 196 -6.21 11.40 -19.40
N GLU A 197 -7.43 11.76 -19.77
CA GLU A 197 -7.73 13.09 -20.31
C GLU A 197 -7.56 14.19 -19.25
N LEU A 198 -7.92 13.91 -17.99
CA LEU A 198 -7.70 14.83 -16.87
C LEU A 198 -6.20 15.01 -16.57
N MET A 199 -5.43 13.91 -16.61
CA MET A 199 -3.97 13.95 -16.45
C MET A 199 -3.30 14.76 -17.57
N GLU A 200 -3.77 14.61 -18.82
CA GLU A 200 -3.26 15.39 -19.94
C GLU A 200 -3.65 16.88 -19.82
N LEU A 201 -4.86 17.20 -19.37
CA LEU A 201 -5.27 18.57 -19.08
C LEU A 201 -4.36 19.19 -18.00
N ARG A 202 -4.08 18.45 -16.93
CA ARG A 202 -3.16 18.89 -15.88
C ARG A 202 -1.77 19.18 -16.45
N ARG A 203 -1.22 18.27 -17.26
CA ARG A 203 0.07 18.46 -17.92
C ARG A 203 0.11 19.72 -18.80
N GLN A 204 -0.96 20.03 -19.51
CA GLN A 204 -1.07 21.25 -20.33
C GLN A 204 -1.16 22.52 -19.49
N LEU A 205 -1.77 22.47 -18.31
CA LEU A 205 -1.84 23.59 -17.37
C LEU A 205 -0.49 23.86 -16.70
N ASP A 206 0.30 22.81 -16.45
CA ASP A 206 1.63 22.91 -15.83
C ASP A 206 2.72 23.33 -16.85
N ASP A 207 2.48 23.17 -18.16
CA ASP A 207 3.43 23.57 -19.21
C ASP A 207 3.34 25.07 -19.50
N GLU A 208 4.22 25.85 -18.88
CA GLU A 208 4.33 27.31 -19.06
C GLU A 208 4.67 27.72 -20.52
N ALA A 209 5.15 26.80 -21.35
CA ALA A 209 5.42 27.04 -22.77
C ALA A 209 4.24 26.63 -23.67
N ALA A 210 3.21 25.98 -23.13
CA ALA A 210 1.98 25.70 -23.85
C ALA A 210 1.25 27.03 -24.13
N GLY A 211 0.89 27.24 -25.40
CA GLY A 211 0.32 28.50 -25.87
C GLY A 211 -0.99 28.90 -25.19
N GLU A 212 -2.14 28.54 -25.78
CA GLU A 212 -3.44 28.89 -25.21
C GLU A 212 -3.80 27.90 -24.10
N VAL A 213 -3.94 28.41 -22.87
CA VAL A 213 -4.28 27.60 -21.69
C VAL A 213 -5.72 27.09 -21.81
N PRO A 214 -5.96 25.77 -21.77
CA PRO A 214 -7.32 25.23 -21.86
C PRO A 214 -8.16 25.67 -20.65
N PRO A 215 -9.46 25.98 -20.83
CA PRO A 215 -10.32 26.38 -19.74
C PRO A 215 -10.52 25.21 -18.77
N ALA A 216 -10.11 25.40 -17.51
CA ALA A 216 -10.24 24.42 -16.45
C ALA A 216 -10.91 25.02 -15.20
N PHE A 217 -11.56 24.17 -14.43
CA PHE A 217 -12.03 24.47 -13.09
C PHE A 217 -11.51 23.42 -12.11
N TRP A 218 -11.29 23.82 -10.87
CA TRP A 218 -10.75 22.95 -9.83
C TRP A 218 -11.89 22.27 -9.08
N VAL A 219 -11.74 20.98 -8.84
CA VAL A 219 -12.73 20.13 -8.19
C VAL A 219 -12.09 19.44 -7.00
N ASP A 220 -12.74 19.52 -5.84
CA ASP A 220 -12.40 18.76 -4.64
C ASP A 220 -12.56 17.24 -4.88
N VAL A 221 -11.46 16.51 -4.74
CA VAL A 221 -11.37 15.04 -4.87
C VAL A 221 -11.26 14.33 -3.52
N THR A 222 -11.47 15.05 -2.41
CA THR A 222 -11.50 14.49 -1.05
C THR A 222 -12.91 14.29 -0.51
N THR A 223 -13.90 14.35 -1.39
CA THR A 223 -15.27 14.00 -1.03
C THR A 223 -15.40 12.51 -0.71
N ARG A 224 -16.40 12.15 0.10
CA ARG A 224 -16.66 10.76 0.49
C ARG A 224 -16.83 9.82 -0.72
N GLU A 225 -17.38 10.32 -1.82
CA GLU A 225 -17.62 9.52 -3.03
C GLU A 225 -16.30 9.17 -3.72
N HIS A 226 -15.37 10.13 -3.84
CA HIS A 226 -14.02 9.88 -4.36
C HIS A 226 -13.24 8.90 -3.47
N THR A 227 -13.24 9.16 -2.16
CA THR A 227 -12.57 8.29 -1.18
C THR A 227 -13.09 6.86 -1.26
N ARG A 228 -14.41 6.67 -1.34
CA ARG A 228 -15.03 5.34 -1.45
C ARG A 228 -14.63 4.62 -2.73
N PHE A 229 -14.61 5.32 -3.87
CA PHE A 229 -14.14 4.72 -5.12
C PHE A 229 -12.70 4.24 -5.00
N LEU A 230 -11.81 5.00 -4.35
CA LEU A 230 -10.42 4.62 -4.14
C LEU A 230 -10.27 3.45 -3.16
N GLU A 231 -11.03 3.45 -2.06
CA GLU A 231 -11.09 2.34 -1.08
C GLU A 231 -11.46 1.00 -1.75
N GLU A 232 -12.37 1.04 -2.73
CA GLU A 232 -12.94 -0.14 -3.37
C GLU A 232 -12.18 -0.56 -4.65
N HIS A 233 -11.66 0.39 -5.43
CA HIS A 233 -11.23 0.15 -6.82
C HIS A 233 -9.80 0.59 -7.16
N ALA A 234 -9.09 1.31 -6.28
CA ALA A 234 -7.71 1.72 -6.59
C ALA A 234 -6.81 0.51 -6.90
N PRO A 235 -6.06 0.51 -8.00
CA PRO A 235 -5.33 -0.68 -8.41
C PRO A 235 -4.14 -0.91 -7.49
N PHE A 236 -3.67 -2.15 -7.50
CA PHE A 236 -2.45 -2.54 -6.83
C PHE A 236 -1.27 -2.44 -7.79
N HIS A 237 -0.14 -2.01 -7.26
CA HIS A 237 1.13 -1.95 -7.96
C HIS A 237 2.09 -2.93 -7.29
N VAL A 238 2.57 -3.89 -8.06
CA VAL A 238 3.56 -4.88 -7.63
C VAL A 238 4.78 -4.71 -8.53
N ARG A 239 5.92 -4.35 -7.93
CA ARG A 239 7.13 -4.06 -8.68
C ARG A 239 8.33 -4.78 -8.13
N ARG A 240 9.01 -5.51 -9.02
CA ARG A 240 10.37 -6.03 -8.80
C ARG A 240 11.39 -4.90 -8.90
N LEU A 241 12.30 -4.84 -7.95
CA LEU A 241 13.38 -3.87 -7.88
C LEU A 241 14.72 -4.53 -8.25
N PRO A 242 15.74 -3.74 -8.62
CA PRO A 242 17.11 -4.25 -8.68
C PRO A 242 17.53 -4.88 -7.35
N GLY A 243 18.33 -5.93 -7.38
CA GLY A 243 18.83 -6.59 -6.17
C GLY A 243 17.81 -7.47 -5.43
N ASP A 244 16.82 -8.01 -6.15
CA ASP A 244 15.74 -8.86 -5.63
C ASP A 244 14.74 -8.16 -4.68
N GLY A 245 14.74 -6.82 -4.60
CA GLY A 245 13.74 -6.08 -3.83
C GLY A 245 12.34 -6.14 -4.46
N VAL A 246 11.31 -5.87 -3.65
CA VAL A 246 9.91 -5.83 -4.07
C VAL A 246 9.19 -4.67 -3.39
N VAL A 247 8.33 -3.98 -4.13
CA VAL A 247 7.38 -3.00 -3.62
C VAL A 247 5.96 -3.48 -3.92
N LEU A 248 5.11 -3.45 -2.90
CA LEU A 248 3.67 -3.57 -3.01
C LEU A 248 3.06 -2.22 -2.64
N ALA A 249 2.19 -1.65 -3.46
CA ALA A 249 1.58 -0.36 -3.18
C ALA A 249 0.17 -0.23 -3.76
N THR A 250 -0.65 0.62 -3.17
CA THR A 250 -1.94 1.08 -3.70
C THR A 250 -2.24 2.50 -3.18
N HIS A 251 -3.44 3.01 -3.44
CA HIS A 251 -3.86 4.30 -2.91
C HIS A 251 -3.87 4.26 -1.38
N PRO A 252 -3.47 5.34 -0.69
CA PRO A 252 -3.45 5.40 0.79
C PRO A 252 -4.80 5.29 1.51
N TYR A 253 -5.90 5.26 0.77
CA TYR A 253 -7.22 4.93 1.31
C TYR A 253 -7.55 3.42 1.21
N ARG A 254 -6.71 2.64 0.54
CA ARG A 254 -6.91 1.20 0.31
C ARG A 254 -5.83 0.41 1.03
N THR A 255 -6.22 -0.74 1.59
CA THR A 255 -5.29 -1.68 2.21
C THR A 255 -4.75 -2.68 1.19
N LEU A 256 -3.60 -3.28 1.46
CA LEU A 256 -3.01 -4.35 0.63
C LEU A 256 -3.73 -5.70 0.79
N TRP A 257 -4.65 -5.86 1.74
CA TRP A 257 -5.30 -7.13 2.03
C TRP A 257 -6.01 -7.75 0.82
N PRO A 258 -6.78 -7.01 -0.01
CA PRO A 258 -7.41 -7.61 -1.19
C PRO A 258 -6.39 -8.19 -2.17
N LEU A 259 -5.24 -7.52 -2.39
CA LEU A 259 -4.15 -8.05 -3.20
C LEU A 259 -3.64 -9.39 -2.67
N TRP A 260 -3.39 -9.46 -1.35
CA TRP A 260 -2.94 -10.69 -0.70
C TRP A 260 -4.00 -11.79 -0.79
N ALA A 261 -5.27 -11.48 -0.52
CA ALA A 261 -6.36 -12.44 -0.59
C ALA A 261 -6.51 -13.04 -2.00
N ASP A 262 -6.46 -12.20 -3.03
CA ASP A 262 -6.55 -12.62 -4.42
C ASP A 262 -5.33 -13.46 -4.83
N ALA A 263 -4.12 -13.06 -4.43
CA ALA A 263 -2.92 -13.85 -4.67
C ALA A 263 -2.99 -15.23 -3.99
N LEU A 264 -3.48 -15.29 -2.75
CA LEU A 264 -3.70 -16.54 -2.01
C LEU A 264 -4.78 -17.41 -2.66
N PHE A 265 -5.80 -16.82 -3.26
CA PHE A 265 -6.79 -17.53 -4.07
C PHE A 265 -6.15 -18.12 -5.33
N VAL A 266 -5.33 -17.36 -6.06
CA VAL A 266 -4.60 -17.81 -7.26
C VAL A 266 -3.75 -19.05 -6.98
N VAL A 267 -3.08 -19.12 -5.83
CA VAL A 267 -2.26 -20.28 -5.42
C VAL A 267 -3.06 -21.38 -4.71
N GLY A 268 -4.39 -21.27 -4.64
CA GLY A 268 -5.28 -22.29 -4.06
C GLY A 268 -5.20 -22.41 -2.53
N LEU A 269 -4.81 -21.35 -1.84
CA LEU A 269 -4.70 -21.29 -0.38
C LEU A 269 -5.89 -20.59 0.30
N MET A 270 -6.73 -19.91 -0.47
CA MET A 270 -8.00 -19.31 -0.06
C MET A 270 -9.10 -19.64 -1.08
N SER A 271 -10.36 -19.53 -0.65
CA SER A 271 -11.56 -19.87 -1.41
C SER A 271 -12.59 -18.77 -1.33
#